data_AF-A0A7S1FBM3-F1
#
_entry.id   AF-A0A7S1FBM3-F1
#
_cell.length_a   1.000
_cell.length_b   1.000
_cell.length_c   1.000
_cell.angle_alpha   90.00
_cell.angle_beta   90.00
_cell.angle_gamma   90.00
#
_symmetry.space_group_name_H-M   'P 1'
#
loop_
_entity.id
_entity.type
_entity.pdbx_description
1 polymer ?
#
loop_
_entity_poly.entity_id
_entity_poly.type
_entity_poly.pdbx_seq_one_letter_code
_entity_poly.pdbx_strand_id
1 'polypeptide(L)'
;RVQDIIDDKLFKVMIIVLISLNAIFVGVTTDLSVRRAVETFHSRSGGQYGDILMSDFVIYTEGFFNVVFLLELILRIAAHEFRFCCGDDWKWNVFDALVVIVSFVEMFVLAIGLSFSYIRVLRLFRVLRAMRMLRLLRFLPLFNKLHAVSLAFARCRTMLVCAVMCLTLLVFVFSIIFTTAVTGYISDAEYTDVHIDKLQTFFGSLSMTMLTLFMSVSGGLDWWDICDLLFEVGVGYVLVFLVFVFITVLAVLNVINAIFVNDAVDATVHDLDLRSQAELAENRLMLSR
;
A
#
# COMPACT_ATOMS: atom_id res chain seq x y z
N ARG A 1 -21.82 -31.25 -6.93
CA ARG A 1 -20.57 -32.06 -7.02
C ARG A 1 -19.32 -31.20 -7.13
N VAL A 2 -19.13 -30.38 -8.17
CA VAL A 2 -17.92 -29.51 -8.27
C VAL A 2 -17.98 -28.35 -7.27
N GLN A 3 -19.16 -27.77 -7.04
CA GLN A 3 -19.38 -26.76 -5.99
C GLN A 3 -19.03 -27.29 -4.59
N ASP A 4 -19.43 -28.52 -4.25
CA ASP A 4 -19.16 -29.14 -2.94
C ASP A 4 -17.65 -29.29 -2.66
N ILE A 5 -16.85 -29.53 -3.70
CA ILE A 5 -15.39 -29.65 -3.59
C ILE A 5 -14.75 -28.29 -3.32
N ILE A 6 -15.25 -27.22 -3.94
CA ILE A 6 -14.70 -25.86 -3.77
C ILE A 6 -15.10 -25.27 -2.42
N ASP A 7 -16.30 -25.60 -1.95
CA ASP A 7 -16.79 -25.11 -0.67
C ASP A 7 -16.22 -25.84 0.54
N ASP A 8 -15.61 -27.00 0.32
CA ASP A 8 -14.97 -27.78 1.36
C ASP A 8 -13.86 -27.01 2.09
N LYS A 9 -13.83 -27.16 3.41
CA LYS A 9 -12.88 -26.45 4.28
C LYS A 9 -11.45 -26.92 4.04
N LEU A 10 -11.24 -28.20 3.74
CA LEU A 10 -9.90 -28.72 3.48
C LEU A 10 -9.36 -28.17 2.16
N PHE A 11 -10.21 -28.08 1.14
CA PHE A 11 -9.83 -27.46 -0.14
C PHE A 11 -9.42 -25.99 0.06
N LYS A 12 -10.22 -25.20 0.79
CA LYS A 12 -9.89 -23.79 1.10
C LYS A 12 -8.57 -23.65 1.88
N VAL A 13 -8.34 -24.48 2.90
CA VAL A 13 -7.09 -24.48 3.68
C VAL A 13 -5.89 -24.88 2.81
N MET A 14 -6.03 -25.91 1.97
CA MET A 14 -4.99 -26.36 1.04
C MET A 14 -4.57 -25.23 0.09
N ILE A 15 -5.54 -24.49 -0.47
CA ILE A 15 -5.25 -23.35 -1.35
C ILE A 15 -4.53 -22.23 -0.58
N ILE A 16 -4.95 -21.89 0.64
CA ILE A 16 -4.27 -20.89 1.47
C ILE A 16 -2.80 -21.29 1.73
N VAL A 17 -2.55 -22.57 2.04
CA VAL A 17 -1.20 -23.10 2.24
C VAL A 17 -0.37 -22.98 0.96
N LEU A 18 -0.93 -23.35 -0.19
CA LEU A 18 -0.24 -23.24 -1.49
C LEU A 18 0.12 -21.79 -1.83
N ILE A 19 -0.77 -20.84 -1.58
CA ILE A 19 -0.51 -19.42 -1.81
C ILE A 19 0.58 -18.91 -0.86
N SER A 20 0.55 -19.34 0.40
CA SER A 20 1.55 -18.97 1.41
C SER A 20 2.93 -19.53 1.06
N LEU A 21 3.00 -20.78 0.58
CA LEU A 21 4.24 -21.39 0.10
C LEU A 21 4.78 -20.66 -1.14
N ASN A 22 3.91 -20.30 -2.09
CA ASN A 22 4.30 -19.50 -3.25
C ASN A 22 4.82 -18.12 -2.82
N ALA A 23 4.17 -17.49 -1.84
CA ALA A 23 4.58 -16.21 -1.28
C ALA A 23 5.98 -16.26 -0.66
N ILE A 24 6.24 -17.25 0.19
CA ILE A 24 7.55 -17.49 0.81
C ILE A 24 8.60 -17.73 -0.28
N PHE A 25 8.30 -18.58 -1.26
CA PHE A 25 9.19 -18.88 -2.37
C PHE A 25 9.59 -17.61 -3.13
N VAL A 26 8.62 -16.78 -3.51
CA VAL A 26 8.86 -15.49 -4.19
C VAL A 26 9.68 -14.53 -3.31
N GLY A 27 9.43 -14.51 -2.00
CA GLY A 27 10.21 -13.70 -1.06
C GLY A 27 11.68 -14.13 -1.02
N VAL A 28 11.94 -15.44 -0.91
CA VAL A 28 13.30 -16.00 -0.89
C VAL A 28 14.02 -15.77 -2.21
N THR A 29 13.37 -15.99 -3.36
CA THR A 29 14.01 -15.74 -4.67
C THR A 29 14.32 -14.25 -4.87
N THR A 30 13.45 -13.36 -4.38
CA THR A 30 13.68 -11.91 -4.42
C THR A 30 14.86 -11.51 -3.53
N ASP A 31 14.93 -11.97 -2.28
CA ASP A 31 16.05 -11.69 -1.37
C ASP A 31 17.39 -12.18 -1.95
N LEU A 32 17.42 -13.40 -2.45
CA LEU A 32 18.61 -13.95 -3.11
C LEU A 32 19.02 -13.13 -4.33
N SER A 33 18.06 -12.66 -5.13
CA SER A 33 18.34 -11.84 -6.31
C SER A 33 18.99 -10.51 -5.93
N VAL A 34 18.54 -9.88 -4.85
CA VAL A 34 19.11 -8.62 -4.35
C VAL A 34 20.52 -8.86 -3.82
N ARG A 35 20.74 -9.90 -3.01
CA ARG A 35 22.07 -10.23 -2.48
C ARG A 35 23.09 -10.44 -3.59
N ARG A 36 22.75 -11.21 -4.63
CA ARG A 36 23.65 -11.42 -5.78
C ARG A 36 23.86 -10.17 -6.62
N ALA A 37 22.84 -9.31 -6.77
CA ALA A 37 23.00 -8.03 -7.44
C ALA A 37 24.02 -7.13 -6.74
N VAL A 38 23.94 -7.07 -5.41
CA VAL A 38 24.87 -6.33 -4.55
C VAL A 38 26.28 -6.93 -4.61
N GLU A 39 26.42 -8.25 -4.51
CA GLU A 39 27.71 -8.94 -4.66
C GLU A 39 28.36 -8.67 -6.03
N THR A 40 27.58 -8.70 -7.12
CA THR A 40 28.07 -8.41 -8.48
C THR A 40 28.52 -6.96 -8.61
N PHE A 41 27.76 -6.01 -8.04
CA PHE A 41 28.13 -4.60 -8.03
C PHE A 41 29.45 -4.35 -7.27
N HIS A 42 29.61 -4.92 -6.09
CA HIS A 42 30.84 -4.76 -5.29
C HIS A 42 32.05 -5.43 -5.92
N SER A 43 31.85 -6.54 -6.64
CA SER A 43 32.95 -7.31 -7.22
C SER A 43 33.64 -6.62 -8.41
N ARG A 44 33.15 -5.47 -8.92
CA ARG A 44 33.66 -4.71 -10.10
C ARG A 44 33.98 -5.56 -11.34
N SER A 45 33.55 -6.81 -11.37
CA SER A 45 33.70 -7.69 -12.50
C SER A 45 32.57 -7.34 -13.44
N GLY A 46 32.87 -6.93 -14.66
CA GLY A 46 31.90 -6.72 -15.74
C GLY A 46 31.20 -8.01 -16.19
N GLY A 47 31.02 -8.97 -15.27
CA GLY A 47 30.31 -10.20 -15.47
C GLY A 47 28.83 -9.92 -15.67
N GLN A 48 28.28 -10.53 -16.70
CA GLN A 48 26.86 -10.50 -17.03
C GLN A 48 26.06 -10.95 -15.80
N TYR A 49 25.18 -10.09 -15.30
CA TYR A 49 24.28 -10.39 -14.19
C TYR A 49 23.45 -11.64 -14.53
N GLY A 50 23.81 -12.77 -13.94
CA GLY A 50 23.05 -14.01 -14.02
C GLY A 50 21.82 -13.88 -13.13
N ASP A 51 20.71 -13.39 -13.70
CA ASP A 51 19.47 -13.24 -12.96
C ASP A 51 19.05 -14.62 -12.44
N ILE A 52 18.97 -14.80 -11.11
CA ILE A 52 18.59 -16.08 -10.46
C ILE A 52 17.22 -16.53 -10.92
N LEU A 53 16.38 -15.56 -11.32
CA LEU A 53 15.07 -15.77 -11.91
C LEU A 53 15.11 -16.57 -13.22
N MET A 54 16.26 -16.58 -13.92
CA MET A 54 16.49 -17.40 -15.12
C MET A 54 16.98 -18.82 -14.76
N SER A 55 17.16 -19.14 -13.47
CA SER A 55 17.52 -20.50 -13.07
C SER A 55 16.36 -21.45 -13.39
N ASP A 56 16.67 -22.57 -14.05
CA ASP A 56 15.70 -23.59 -14.43
C ASP A 56 14.80 -24.02 -13.26
N PHE A 57 15.38 -24.24 -12.08
CA PHE A 57 14.65 -24.57 -10.85
C PHE A 57 13.56 -23.55 -10.50
N VAL A 58 13.86 -22.26 -10.64
CA VAL A 58 12.94 -21.17 -10.32
C VAL A 58 11.80 -21.13 -11.33
N ILE A 59 12.11 -21.24 -12.62
CA ILE A 59 11.13 -21.27 -13.71
C ILE A 59 10.17 -22.46 -13.55
N TYR A 60 10.69 -23.66 -13.29
CA TYR A 60 9.84 -24.86 -13.12
C TYR A 60 8.95 -24.77 -11.89
N THR A 61 9.48 -24.29 -10.76
CA THR A 61 8.70 -24.13 -9.52
C THR A 61 7.59 -23.11 -9.69
N GLU A 62 7.87 -22.00 -10.39
CA GLU A 62 6.88 -20.95 -10.67
C GLU A 62 5.83 -21.42 -11.66
N GLY A 63 6.24 -22.17 -12.69
CA GLY A 63 5.34 -22.85 -13.61
C GLY A 63 4.40 -23.80 -12.88
N PHE A 64 4.91 -24.60 -11.94
CA PHE A 64 4.08 -25.50 -11.11
C PHE A 64 2.99 -24.74 -10.36
N PHE A 65 3.34 -23.68 -9.63
CA PHE A 65 2.35 -22.86 -8.93
C PHE A 65 1.34 -22.23 -9.89
N ASN A 66 1.78 -21.68 -11.02
CA ASN A 66 0.90 -21.09 -12.02
C ASN A 66 -0.11 -22.10 -12.58
N VAL A 67 0.31 -23.34 -12.86
CA VAL A 67 -0.58 -24.42 -13.32
C VAL A 67 -1.59 -24.80 -12.24
N VAL A 68 -1.17 -24.95 -10.99
CA VAL A 68 -2.08 -25.24 -9.87
C VAL A 68 -3.14 -24.16 -9.73
N PHE A 69 -2.76 -22.89 -9.85
CA PHE A 69 -3.70 -21.76 -9.78
C PHE A 69 -4.60 -21.65 -11.01
N LEU A 70 -4.12 -22.03 -12.20
CA LEU A 70 -4.97 -22.13 -13.38
C LEU A 70 -6.04 -23.20 -13.20
N LEU A 71 -5.66 -24.38 -12.70
CA LEU A 71 -6.61 -25.46 -12.44
C LEU A 71 -7.66 -25.04 -11.40
N GLU A 72 -7.22 -24.38 -10.33
CA GLU A 72 -8.12 -23.85 -9.30
C GLU A 72 -9.06 -22.76 -9.86
N LEU A 73 -8.60 -21.90 -10.77
CA LEU A 73 -9.44 -20.92 -11.46
C LEU A 73 -10.47 -21.61 -12.38
N ILE A 74 -10.05 -22.62 -13.16
CA ILE A 74 -10.94 -23.38 -14.05
C ILE A 74 -12.03 -24.09 -13.24
N LEU A 75 -11.66 -24.73 -12.12
CA LEU A 75 -12.62 -25.37 -11.22
C LEU A 75 -13.64 -24.36 -10.70
N ARG A 76 -13.20 -23.15 -10.30
CA ARG A 76 -14.10 -22.08 -9.84
C ARG A 76 -15.03 -21.57 -10.92
N ILE A 77 -14.54 -21.40 -12.16
CA ILE A 77 -15.37 -21.01 -13.30
C ILE A 77 -16.42 -22.10 -13.58
N ALA A 78 -16.02 -23.37 -13.57
CA ALA A 78 -16.93 -24.50 -13.77
C ALA A 78 -17.97 -24.65 -12.64
N ALA A 79 -17.64 -24.25 -11.41
CA ALA A 79 -18.56 -24.32 -10.29
C ALA A 79 -19.54 -23.15 -10.21
N HIS A 80 -19.09 -21.93 -10.51
CA HIS A 80 -19.92 -20.72 -10.35
C HIS A 80 -20.58 -20.25 -11.65
N GLU A 81 -20.14 -20.74 -12.82
CA GLU A 81 -20.71 -20.42 -14.14
C GLU A 81 -20.94 -18.90 -14.30
N PHE A 82 -22.18 -18.47 -14.58
CA PHE A 82 -22.56 -17.06 -14.72
C PHE A 82 -22.43 -16.24 -13.43
N ARG A 83 -22.46 -16.87 -12.25
CA ARG A 83 -22.25 -16.18 -10.95
C ARG A 83 -20.77 -15.87 -10.69
N PHE A 84 -19.84 -16.40 -11.49
CA PHE A 84 -18.43 -16.06 -11.37
C PHE A 84 -18.17 -14.55 -11.62
N CYS A 85 -18.85 -13.97 -12.61
CA CYS A 85 -18.70 -12.56 -13.00
C CYS A 85 -19.76 -11.62 -12.38
N CYS A 86 -20.86 -12.16 -11.85
CA CYS A 86 -21.99 -11.36 -11.35
C CYS A 86 -22.41 -11.67 -9.90
N GLY A 87 -21.70 -12.56 -9.19
CA GLY A 87 -21.96 -12.87 -7.78
C GLY A 87 -21.31 -11.88 -6.81
N ASP A 88 -21.56 -12.02 -5.51
CA ASP A 88 -21.07 -11.10 -4.48
C ASP A 88 -19.52 -10.96 -4.47
N ASP A 89 -18.81 -12.03 -4.83
CA ASP A 89 -17.34 -12.09 -4.88
C ASP A 89 -16.74 -11.82 -6.28
N TRP A 90 -17.52 -11.29 -7.22
CA TRP A 90 -17.09 -11.14 -8.63
C TRP A 90 -15.80 -10.33 -8.80
N LYS A 91 -15.58 -9.30 -7.97
CA LYS A 91 -14.39 -8.45 -8.03
C LYS A 91 -13.11 -9.25 -7.74
N TRP A 92 -13.16 -10.15 -6.75
CA TRP A 92 -12.03 -11.00 -6.39
C TRP A 92 -11.78 -12.09 -7.44
N ASN A 93 -12.85 -12.64 -8.00
CA ASN A 93 -12.77 -13.62 -9.08
C ASN A 93 -12.13 -13.03 -10.36
N VAL A 94 -12.52 -11.81 -10.75
CA VAL A 94 -11.94 -11.10 -11.89
C VAL A 94 -10.48 -10.72 -11.62
N PHE A 95 -10.16 -10.27 -10.41
CA PHE A 95 -8.78 -9.98 -10.01
C PHE A 95 -7.89 -11.23 -10.12
N ASP A 96 -8.33 -12.37 -9.57
CA ASP A 96 -7.60 -13.63 -9.64
C ASP A 96 -7.40 -14.10 -11.09
N ALA A 97 -8.44 -13.99 -11.92
CA ALA A 97 -8.37 -14.35 -13.34
C ALA A 97 -7.33 -13.49 -14.08
N LEU A 98 -7.34 -12.17 -13.86
CA LEU A 98 -6.38 -11.24 -14.44
C LEU A 98 -4.95 -11.58 -14.00
N VAL A 99 -4.76 -11.86 -12.72
CA VAL A 99 -3.45 -12.24 -12.15
C VAL A 99 -2.94 -13.53 -12.77
N VAL A 100 -3.78 -14.56 -12.95
CA VAL A 100 -3.40 -15.81 -13.62
C VAL A 100 -3.03 -15.53 -15.08
N ILE A 101 -3.82 -14.75 -15.83
CA ILE A 101 -3.53 -14.39 -17.23
C ILE A 101 -2.18 -13.70 -17.34
N VAL A 102 -1.91 -12.69 -16.50
CA VAL A 102 -0.62 -11.99 -16.46
C VAL A 102 0.54 -12.95 -16.20
N SER A 103 0.33 -13.98 -15.37
CA SER A 103 1.35 -14.98 -15.04
C SER A 103 1.73 -15.86 -16.23
N PHE A 104 0.74 -16.23 -17.05
CA PHE A 104 0.97 -16.99 -18.27
C PHE A 104 1.59 -16.12 -19.38
N VAL A 105 1.19 -14.86 -19.48
CA VAL A 105 1.82 -13.90 -20.41
C VAL A 105 3.29 -13.71 -20.06
N GLU A 106 3.63 -13.53 -18.78
CA GLU A 106 5.02 -13.43 -18.33
C GLU A 106 5.83 -14.68 -18.72
N MET A 107 5.30 -15.88 -18.44
CA MET A 107 5.94 -17.16 -18.78
C MET A 107 6.15 -17.30 -20.29
N PHE A 108 5.18 -16.91 -21.10
CA PHE A 108 5.25 -16.96 -22.56
C PHE A 108 6.27 -15.97 -23.13
N VAL A 109 6.30 -14.74 -22.59
CA VAL A 109 7.27 -13.71 -22.97
C VAL A 109 8.70 -14.17 -22.66
N LEU A 110 8.91 -14.79 -21.49
CA LEU A 110 10.21 -15.36 -21.11
C LEU A 110 10.63 -16.49 -22.06
N ALA A 111 9.69 -17.33 -22.51
CA ALA A 111 9.98 -18.46 -23.40
C ALA A 111 10.38 -18.06 -24.83
N ILE A 112 9.85 -16.95 -25.36
CA ILE A 112 10.12 -16.52 -26.76
C ILE A 112 11.43 -15.73 -26.87
N GLY A 113 12.01 -15.25 -25.76
CA GLY A 113 13.34 -14.63 -25.76
C GLY A 113 13.45 -13.33 -26.58
N LEU A 114 12.37 -12.57 -26.70
CA LEU A 114 12.36 -11.31 -27.45
C LEU A 114 13.28 -10.26 -26.79
N SER A 115 14.03 -9.47 -27.59
CA SER A 115 15.19 -8.68 -27.13
C SER A 115 14.96 -7.15 -26.95
N PHE A 116 15.75 -6.56 -26.04
CA PHE A 116 15.99 -5.14 -25.70
C PHE A 116 14.86 -4.26 -25.12
N SER A 117 13.61 -4.31 -25.60
CA SER A 117 12.49 -3.57 -24.95
C SER A 117 12.06 -4.21 -23.61
N TYR A 118 12.49 -5.45 -23.38
CA TYR A 118 12.07 -6.34 -22.31
C TYR A 118 12.66 -5.99 -20.94
N ILE A 119 13.80 -5.31 -20.83
CA ILE A 119 14.40 -5.01 -19.51
C ILE A 119 13.50 -4.09 -18.66
N ARG A 120 12.71 -3.22 -19.29
CA ARG A 120 11.73 -2.37 -18.58
C ARG A 120 10.45 -3.14 -18.27
N VAL A 121 9.97 -3.94 -19.21
CA VAL A 121 8.74 -4.74 -19.08
C VAL A 121 8.91 -5.88 -18.06
N LEU A 122 10.06 -6.55 -18.04
CA LEU A 122 10.42 -7.59 -17.06
C LEU A 122 10.47 -7.02 -15.63
N ARG A 123 10.87 -5.75 -15.45
CA ARG A 123 10.81 -5.07 -14.14
C ARG A 123 9.37 -4.87 -13.66
N LEU A 124 8.43 -4.59 -14.56
CA LEU A 124 7.00 -4.48 -14.21
C LEU A 124 6.41 -5.85 -13.88
N PHE A 125 6.78 -6.90 -14.62
CA PHE A 125 6.37 -8.27 -14.31
C PHE A 125 6.81 -8.74 -12.92
N ARG A 126 7.99 -8.31 -12.43
CA ARG A 126 8.43 -8.56 -11.04
C ARG A 126 7.46 -8.00 -10.00
N VAL A 127 6.90 -6.80 -10.21
CA VAL A 127 5.90 -6.22 -9.29
C VAL A 127 4.57 -6.99 -9.40
N LEU A 128 4.16 -7.37 -10.61
CA LEU A 128 2.95 -8.17 -10.84
C LEU A 128 3.03 -9.57 -10.21
N ARG A 129 4.24 -10.11 -10.04
CA ARG A 129 4.48 -11.33 -9.28
C ARG A 129 4.12 -11.17 -7.80
N ALA A 130 4.51 -10.07 -7.17
CA ALA A 130 4.17 -9.79 -5.76
C ALA A 130 2.65 -9.57 -5.59
N MET A 131 1.99 -8.96 -6.58
CA MET A 131 0.53 -8.79 -6.60
C MET A 131 -0.22 -10.13 -6.51
N ARG A 132 0.39 -11.25 -6.90
CA ARG A 132 -0.20 -12.59 -6.74
C ARG A 132 -0.50 -12.90 -5.29
N MET A 133 0.31 -12.45 -4.34
CA MET A 133 0.09 -12.72 -2.91
C MET A 133 -1.18 -12.04 -2.38
N LEU A 134 -1.63 -10.96 -3.03
CA LEU A 134 -2.87 -10.27 -2.68
C LEU A 134 -4.12 -11.13 -2.89
N ARG A 135 -4.03 -12.27 -3.59
CA ARG A 135 -5.13 -13.24 -3.65
C ARG A 135 -5.48 -13.82 -2.27
N LEU A 136 -4.56 -13.79 -1.29
CA LEU A 136 -4.88 -14.13 0.11
C LEU A 136 -5.94 -13.21 0.69
N LEU A 137 -6.05 -11.98 0.17
CA LEU A 137 -7.01 -11.00 0.64
C LEU A 137 -8.46 -11.45 0.42
N ARG A 138 -8.71 -12.30 -0.59
CA ARG A 138 -10.06 -12.87 -0.84
C ARG A 138 -10.52 -13.79 0.30
N PHE A 139 -9.60 -14.31 1.11
CA PHE A 139 -9.90 -15.14 2.28
C PHE A 139 -9.98 -14.32 3.58
N LEU A 140 -9.76 -13.00 3.53
CA LEU A 140 -9.98 -12.13 4.70
C LEU A 140 -11.41 -12.19 5.25
N PRO A 141 -12.48 -12.34 4.45
CA PRO A 141 -13.83 -12.54 4.97
C PRO A 141 -13.97 -13.85 5.78
N LEU A 142 -13.16 -14.87 5.51
CA LEU A 142 -13.12 -16.12 6.28
C LEU A 142 -12.63 -15.89 7.72
N PHE A 143 -11.81 -14.85 7.90
CA PHE A 143 -11.44 -14.32 9.20
C PHE A 143 -12.48 -13.26 9.60
N ASN A 144 -13.66 -13.69 10.04
CA ASN A 144 -14.79 -12.82 10.45
C ASN A 144 -14.40 -11.62 11.34
N LYS A 145 -13.28 -11.70 12.08
CA LYS A 145 -12.72 -10.60 12.89
C LYS A 145 -12.12 -9.45 12.06
N LEU A 146 -11.55 -9.73 10.88
CA LEU A 146 -10.99 -8.75 9.96
C LEU A 146 -12.06 -8.06 9.11
N HIS A 147 -13.17 -8.74 8.83
CA HIS A 147 -14.32 -8.14 8.14
C HIS A 147 -14.94 -7.01 8.97
N ALA A 148 -15.11 -7.21 10.28
CA ALA A 148 -15.57 -6.17 11.20
C ALA A 148 -14.64 -4.94 11.21
N VAL A 149 -13.33 -5.16 11.24
CA VAL A 149 -12.32 -4.09 11.14
C VAL A 149 -12.38 -3.39 9.78
N SER A 150 -12.51 -4.13 8.68
CA SER A 150 -12.63 -3.57 7.32
C SER A 150 -13.92 -2.75 7.13
N LEU A 151 -15.02 -3.16 7.77
CA LEU A 151 -16.29 -2.45 7.76
C LEU A 151 -16.22 -1.19 8.63
N ALA A 152 -15.51 -1.24 9.76
CA ALA A 152 -15.19 -0.07 10.58
C ALA A 152 -14.33 0.94 9.80
N PHE A 153 -13.23 0.50 9.17
CA PHE A 153 -12.44 1.33 8.27
C PHE A 153 -13.30 1.91 7.14
N ALA A 154 -14.18 1.10 6.55
CA ALA A 154 -15.05 1.50 5.46
C ALA A 154 -16.01 2.64 5.84
N ARG A 155 -16.44 2.70 7.10
CA ARG A 155 -17.28 3.76 7.67
C ARG A 155 -16.48 5.03 7.94
N CYS A 156 -15.22 4.91 8.37
CA CYS A 156 -14.34 6.06 8.61
C CYS A 156 -13.71 6.65 7.33
N ARG A 157 -13.87 6.00 6.17
CA ARG A 157 -13.25 6.42 4.89
C ARG A 157 -13.56 7.87 4.52
N THR A 158 -14.80 8.31 4.66
CA THR A 158 -15.20 9.67 4.23
C THR A 158 -14.53 10.76 5.06
N MET A 159 -14.45 10.57 6.38
CA MET A 159 -13.77 11.50 7.30
C MET A 159 -12.26 11.51 7.09
N LEU A 160 -11.65 10.33 6.91
CA LEU A 160 -10.22 10.19 6.64
C LEU A 160 -9.82 10.83 5.31
N VAL A 161 -10.59 10.62 4.24
CA VAL A 161 -10.33 11.23 2.93
C VAL A 161 -10.42 12.76 3.03
N CYS A 162 -11.42 13.29 3.73
CA CYS A 162 -11.55 14.72 3.96
C CYS A 162 -10.35 15.28 4.75
N ALA A 163 -9.94 14.62 5.83
CA ALA A 163 -8.80 15.02 6.65
C ALA A 163 -7.48 15.00 5.87
N VAL A 164 -7.22 13.93 5.10
CA VAL A 164 -6.03 13.82 4.25
C VAL A 164 -6.03 14.88 3.15
N MET A 165 -7.19 15.16 2.54
CA MET A 165 -7.32 16.22 1.54
C MET A 165 -7.02 17.60 2.13
N CYS A 166 -7.57 17.92 3.31
CA CYS A 166 -7.29 19.17 4.01
C CYS A 166 -5.81 19.30 4.38
N LEU A 167 -5.18 18.24 4.89
CA LEU A 167 -3.76 18.23 5.23
C LEU A 167 -2.87 18.38 3.99
N THR A 168 -3.22 17.70 2.90
CA THR A 168 -2.50 17.83 1.61
C THR A 168 -2.60 19.24 1.07
N LEU A 169 -3.79 19.86 1.13
CA LEU A 169 -3.99 21.25 0.72
C LEU A 169 -3.17 22.21 1.58
N LEU A 170 -3.12 22.00 2.89
CA LEU A 170 -2.30 22.79 3.80
C LEU A 170 -0.82 22.69 3.41
N VAL A 171 -0.28 21.48 3.27
CA VAL A 171 1.10 21.26 2.83
C VAL A 171 1.36 21.94 1.48
N PHE A 172 0.43 21.84 0.53
CA PHE A 172 0.55 22.46 -0.78
C PHE A 172 0.65 23.98 -0.71
N VAL A 173 -0.21 24.64 0.07
CA VAL A 173 -0.19 26.11 0.24
C VAL A 173 1.14 26.57 0.85
N PHE A 174 1.59 25.94 1.93
CA PHE A 174 2.89 26.27 2.53
C PHE A 174 4.06 25.96 1.60
N SER A 175 3.97 24.88 0.80
CA SER A 175 5.01 24.54 -0.17
C SER A 175 5.17 25.62 -1.24
N ILE A 176 4.09 26.25 -1.70
CA ILE A 176 4.17 27.39 -2.62
C ILE A 176 4.92 28.53 -1.96
N ILE A 177 4.58 28.89 -0.72
CA ILE A 177 5.23 29.97 0.02
C ILE A 177 6.75 29.73 0.09
N PHE A 178 7.20 28.56 0.56
CA PHE A 178 8.64 28.28 0.66
C PHE A 178 9.34 28.19 -0.70
N THR A 179 8.71 27.57 -1.70
CA THR A 179 9.29 27.49 -3.04
C THR A 179 9.47 28.89 -3.64
N THR A 180 8.50 29.79 -3.45
CA THR A 180 8.62 31.20 -3.89
C THR A 180 9.68 31.97 -3.11
N ALA A 181 9.80 31.75 -1.80
CA ALA A 181 10.82 32.37 -0.96
C ALA A 181 12.24 31.96 -1.38
N VAL A 182 12.45 30.65 -1.54
CA VAL A 182 13.72 30.08 -2.01
C VAL A 182 14.05 30.55 -3.42
N THR A 183 13.05 30.64 -4.31
CA THR A 183 13.28 31.16 -5.66
C THR A 183 13.76 32.61 -5.64
N GLY A 184 13.17 33.46 -4.80
CA GLY A 184 13.62 34.84 -4.63
C GLY A 184 15.01 34.95 -4.02
N TYR A 185 15.34 34.09 -3.06
CA TYR A 185 16.70 34.03 -2.51
C TYR A 185 17.74 33.62 -3.54
N ILE A 186 17.46 32.55 -4.31
CA ILE A 186 18.37 32.05 -5.35
C ILE A 186 18.54 33.06 -6.49
N SER A 187 17.51 33.85 -6.83
CA SER A 187 17.64 34.87 -7.89
C SER A 187 18.58 36.00 -7.51
N ASP A 188 18.72 36.29 -6.22
CA ASP A 188 19.51 37.39 -5.69
C ASP A 188 20.88 36.92 -5.17
N ALA A 189 21.11 35.60 -5.10
CA ALA A 189 22.33 35.00 -4.56
C ALA A 189 23.51 35.03 -5.54
N GLU A 190 24.72 35.13 -4.98
CA GLU A 190 25.98 35.07 -5.74
C GLU A 190 26.40 33.61 -6.00
N TYR A 191 27.09 33.34 -7.11
CA TYR A 191 27.45 31.97 -7.55
C TYR A 191 28.28 31.17 -6.52
N THR A 192 28.93 31.83 -5.56
CA THR A 192 29.78 31.21 -4.53
C THR A 192 29.02 30.77 -3.28
N ASP A 193 27.70 30.93 -3.23
CA ASP A 193 26.91 30.60 -2.06
C ASP A 193 26.79 29.07 -1.86
N VAL A 194 27.34 28.60 -0.73
CA VAL A 194 27.40 27.19 -0.33
C VAL A 194 26.01 26.64 0.05
N HIS A 195 25.04 27.51 0.34
CA HIS A 195 23.71 27.11 0.80
C HIS A 195 22.76 26.73 -0.34
N ILE A 196 23.03 27.17 -1.58
CA ILE A 196 22.17 26.93 -2.75
C ILE A 196 22.00 25.43 -3.03
N ASP A 197 23.06 24.63 -2.92
CA ASP A 197 22.99 23.18 -3.18
C ASP A 197 22.04 22.46 -2.21
N LYS A 198 22.05 22.86 -0.93
CA LYS A 198 21.13 22.33 0.08
C LYS A 198 19.71 22.82 -0.17
N LEU A 199 19.54 24.10 -0.51
CA LEU A 199 18.26 24.69 -0.85
C LEU A 199 17.64 23.99 -2.07
N GLN A 200 18.42 23.66 -3.09
CA GLN A 200 17.98 22.92 -4.26
C GLN A 200 17.62 21.46 -3.93
N THR A 201 18.34 20.82 -3.00
CA THR A 201 18.05 19.45 -2.56
C THR A 201 16.67 19.35 -1.90
N PHE A 202 16.32 20.31 -1.04
CA PHE A 202 15.08 20.28 -0.26
C PHE A 202 13.91 21.07 -0.88
N PHE A 203 14.19 22.11 -1.65
CA PHE A 203 13.21 23.06 -2.21
C PHE A 203 13.31 23.24 -3.72
N GLY A 204 14.08 22.40 -4.43
CA GLY A 204 14.35 22.56 -5.87
C GLY A 204 13.14 22.37 -6.79
N SER A 205 12.03 21.84 -6.29
CA SER A 205 10.76 21.81 -7.01
C SER A 205 9.60 21.79 -6.02
N LEU A 206 8.39 22.19 -6.48
CA LEU A 206 7.21 22.20 -5.62
C LEU A 206 6.92 20.83 -4.99
N SER A 207 7.09 19.74 -5.74
CA SER A 207 6.89 18.38 -5.23
C SER A 207 7.95 17.99 -4.20
N MET A 208 9.21 18.41 -4.40
CA MET A 208 10.27 18.22 -3.40
C MET A 208 10.00 19.03 -2.14
N THR A 209 9.56 20.29 -2.26
CA THR A 209 9.16 21.10 -1.10
C THR A 209 8.01 20.43 -0.32
N MET A 210 6.98 19.94 -1.02
CA MET A 210 5.90 19.18 -0.38
C MET A 210 6.42 17.95 0.37
N LEU A 211 7.36 17.21 -0.23
CA LEU A 211 8.00 16.06 0.41
C LEU A 211 8.82 16.49 1.62
N THR A 212 9.60 17.57 1.54
CA THR A 212 10.40 18.11 2.65
C THR A 212 9.54 18.53 3.82
N LEU A 213 8.44 19.26 3.58
CA LEU A 213 7.49 19.65 4.62
C LEU A 213 6.83 18.42 5.27
N PHE A 214 6.47 17.41 4.46
CA PHE A 214 5.94 16.15 4.98
C PHE A 214 6.99 15.40 5.82
N MET A 215 8.24 15.30 5.37
CA MET A 215 9.34 14.66 6.10
C MET A 215 9.61 15.35 7.44
N SER A 216 9.51 16.67 7.48
CA SER A 216 9.73 17.49 8.68
C SER A 216 8.70 17.21 9.78
N VAL A 217 7.44 16.89 9.41
CA VAL A 217 6.37 16.59 10.38
C VAL A 217 6.27 15.09 10.69
N SER A 218 6.59 14.22 9.73
CA SER A 218 6.55 12.76 9.90
C SER A 218 7.77 12.18 10.63
N GLY A 219 8.81 12.98 10.88
CA GLY A 219 10.06 12.53 11.50
C GLY A 219 11.04 11.87 10.52
N GLY A 220 10.89 12.10 9.22
CA GLY A 220 11.84 11.66 8.19
C GLY A 220 13.06 12.57 8.06
N LEU A 221 12.93 13.83 8.46
CA LEU A 221 14.02 14.81 8.59
C LEU A 221 13.84 15.57 9.90
N ASP A 222 14.96 15.91 10.55
CA ASP A 222 14.92 16.78 11.71
C ASP A 222 14.47 18.18 11.28
N TRP A 223 13.36 18.65 11.84
CA TRP A 223 12.79 19.97 11.53
C TRP A 223 13.79 21.11 11.77
N TRP A 224 14.77 20.90 12.66
CA TRP A 224 15.87 21.83 12.91
C TRP A 224 16.74 22.07 11.67
N ASP A 225 17.06 21.03 10.89
CA ASP A 225 17.92 21.16 9.70
C ASP A 225 17.27 22.07 8.64
N ILE A 226 15.94 22.03 8.55
CA ILE A 226 15.17 22.90 7.66
C ILE A 226 15.07 24.32 8.23
N CYS A 227 14.89 24.47 9.55
CA CYS A 227 14.95 25.79 10.20
C CYS A 227 16.29 26.48 9.98
N ASP A 228 17.41 25.77 10.21
CA ASP A 228 18.78 26.27 10.02
C ASP A 228 18.97 26.80 8.60
N LEU A 229 18.51 26.03 7.61
CA LEU A 229 18.57 26.42 6.21
C LEU A 229 17.67 27.62 5.86
N LEU A 230 16.50 27.76 6.51
CA LEU A 230 15.59 28.88 6.30
C LEU A 230 16.03 30.18 7.00
N PHE A 231 16.93 30.12 8.00
CA PHE A 231 17.51 31.34 8.58
C PHE A 231 18.27 32.16 7.55
N GLU A 232 18.97 31.50 6.63
CA GLU A 232 19.71 32.15 5.54
C GLU A 232 18.78 32.86 4.55
N VAL A 233 17.60 32.28 4.29
CA VAL A 233 16.56 32.89 3.43
C VAL A 233 15.89 34.07 4.14
N GLY A 234 15.62 33.94 5.43
CA GLY A 234 15.13 35.02 6.27
C GLY A 234 14.31 34.56 7.46
N VAL A 235 14.49 35.25 8.59
CA VAL A 235 13.84 34.94 9.88
C VAL A 235 12.31 34.84 9.79
N GLY A 236 11.68 35.64 8.92
CA GLY A 236 10.24 35.58 8.71
C GLY A 236 9.76 34.21 8.20
N TYR A 237 10.53 33.57 7.32
CA TYR A 237 10.19 32.25 6.79
C TYR A 237 10.39 31.15 7.83
N VAL A 238 11.34 31.30 8.75
CA VAL A 238 11.50 30.40 9.91
C VAL A 238 10.24 30.43 10.79
N LEU A 239 9.70 31.63 11.08
CA LEU A 239 8.47 31.74 11.86
C LEU A 239 7.28 31.08 11.14
N VAL A 240 7.13 31.30 9.82
CA VAL A 240 6.09 30.64 9.01
C VAL A 240 6.24 29.12 9.04
N PHE A 241 7.47 28.61 9.00
CA PHE A 241 7.75 27.16 9.07
C PHE A 241 7.39 26.58 10.44
N LEU A 242 7.74 27.25 11.53
CA LEU A 242 7.35 26.81 12.88
C LEU A 242 5.83 26.80 13.06
N VAL A 243 5.12 27.80 12.52
CA VAL A 243 3.66 27.84 12.50
C VAL A 243 3.09 26.66 11.70
N PHE A 244 3.66 26.35 10.53
CA PHE A 244 3.28 25.18 9.74
C PHE A 244 3.45 23.88 10.53
N VAL A 245 4.62 23.66 11.15
CA VAL A 245 4.90 22.46 11.94
C VAL A 245 3.90 22.35 13.09
N PHE A 246 3.68 23.44 13.84
CA PHE A 246 2.75 23.46 14.96
C PHE A 246 1.32 23.13 14.54
N ILE A 247 0.79 23.81 13.51
CA ILE A 247 -0.57 23.57 13.00
C ILE A 247 -0.71 22.15 12.48
N THR A 248 0.28 21.63 11.75
CA THR A 248 0.20 20.29 11.14
C THR A 248 0.27 19.20 12.20
N VAL A 249 1.14 19.34 13.20
CA VAL A 249 1.21 18.41 14.34
C VAL A 249 -0.11 18.40 15.10
N LEU A 250 -0.69 19.57 15.40
CA LEU A 250 -2.00 19.65 16.03
C LEU A 250 -3.12 19.05 15.17
N ALA A 251 -3.11 19.30 13.85
CA ALA A 251 -4.09 18.73 12.94
C ALA A 251 -4.02 17.20 12.91
N VAL A 252 -2.83 16.62 12.82
CA VAL A 252 -2.62 15.16 12.85
C VAL A 252 -3.08 14.58 14.20
N LEU A 253 -2.68 15.18 15.32
CA LEU A 253 -3.12 14.76 16.65
C LEU A 253 -4.63 14.84 16.81
N ASN A 254 -5.27 15.90 16.30
CA ASN A 254 -6.71 16.06 16.35
C ASN A 254 -7.44 15.02 15.48
N VAL A 255 -6.90 14.66 14.31
CA VAL A 255 -7.46 13.60 13.47
C VAL A 255 -7.37 12.25 14.19
N ILE A 256 -6.23 11.94 14.79
CA ILE A 256 -6.04 10.69 15.56
C ILE A 256 -7.00 10.64 16.75
N ASN A 257 -7.08 11.73 17.53
CA ASN A 257 -7.99 11.82 18.66
C ASN A 257 -9.46 11.70 18.23
N ALA A 258 -9.85 12.33 17.12
CA ALA A 258 -11.20 12.25 16.60
C ALA A 258 -11.60 10.81 16.23
N ILE A 259 -10.67 10.02 15.70
CA ILE A 259 -10.93 8.60 15.40
C ILE A 259 -11.17 7.81 16.69
N PHE A 260 -10.30 7.95 17.70
CA PHE A 260 -10.49 7.26 18.97
C PHE A 260 -11.74 7.71 19.72
N VAL A 261 -12.09 8.99 19.65
CA VAL A 261 -13.33 9.52 20.22
C VAL A 261 -14.53 8.96 19.48
N ASN A 262 -14.50 8.88 18.15
CA ASN A 262 -15.59 8.30 17.38
C ASN A 262 -15.80 6.82 17.72
N ASP A 263 -14.73 6.05 17.88
CA ASP A 263 -14.80 4.65 18.30
C ASP A 263 -15.38 4.51 19.72
N ALA A 264 -14.99 5.39 20.65
CA ALA A 264 -15.53 5.40 22.02
C ALA A 264 -17.02 5.79 22.06
N VAL A 265 -17.42 6.76 21.24
CA VAL A 265 -18.83 7.17 21.10
C VAL A 265 -19.66 6.04 20.52
N ASP A 266 -19.18 5.39 19.45
CA ASP A 266 -19.86 4.27 18.81
C ASP A 266 -20.02 3.08 19.78
N ALA A 267 -19.00 2.78 20.59
CA ALA A 267 -19.09 1.75 21.64
C ALA A 267 -20.15 2.09 22.70
N THR A 268 -20.23 3.37 23.10
CA THR A 268 -21.23 3.83 24.09
C THR A 268 -22.65 3.75 23.53
N VAL A 269 -22.86 4.14 22.27
CA VAL A 269 -24.16 4.06 21.59
C VAL A 269 -24.63 2.62 21.48
N HIS A 270 -23.72 1.70 21.16
CA HIS A 270 -24.04 0.26 21.08
C HIS A 270 -24.44 -0.31 22.44
N ASP A 271 -23.75 0.05 23.53
CA ASP A 271 -24.10 -0.37 24.88
C ASP A 271 -25.46 0.17 25.34
N LEU A 272 -25.79 1.41 24.96
CA LEU A 272 -27.10 2.02 25.22
C LEU A 272 -28.23 1.28 24.47
N ASP A 273 -28.02 0.94 23.19
CA ASP A 273 -29.01 0.22 22.38
C ASP A 273 -29.28 -1.18 22.96
N LEU A 274 -28.23 -1.93 23.33
CA LEU A 274 -28.36 -3.24 23.98
C LEU A 274 -29.16 -3.18 25.29
N ARG A 275 -28.91 -2.16 26.13
CA ARG A 275 -29.68 -1.97 27.37
C ARG A 275 -31.15 -1.65 27.09
N SER A 276 -31.42 -0.76 26.13
CA SER A 276 -32.80 -0.42 25.75
C SER A 276 -33.58 -1.62 25.22
N GLN A 277 -32.92 -2.50 24.45
CA GLN A 277 -33.53 -3.73 23.94
C GLN A 277 -33.80 -4.73 25.07
N ALA A 278 -32.90 -4.83 26.05
CA ALA A 278 -33.09 -5.68 27.22
C ALA A 278 -34.29 -5.23 28.07
N GLU A 279 -34.42 -3.92 28.33
CA GLU A 279 -35.57 -3.34 29.06
C GLU A 279 -36.89 -3.55 28.31
N LEU A 280 -36.91 -3.36 26.99
CA LEU A 280 -38.09 -3.62 26.16
C LEU A 280 -38.50 -5.10 26.17
N ALA A 281 -37.52 -6.02 26.17
CA ALA A 281 -37.78 -7.44 26.28
C ALA A 281 -38.38 -7.81 27.64
N GLU A 282 -37.85 -7.23 28.73
CA GLU A 282 -38.38 -7.42 30.08
C GLU A 282 -39.81 -6.89 30.23
N ASN A 283 -40.07 -5.66 29.76
CA ASN A 283 -41.40 -5.06 29.78
C ASN A 283 -42.43 -5.88 28.99
N ARG A 284 -42.04 -6.43 27.82
CA ARG A 284 -42.91 -7.32 27.04
C ARG A 284 -43.25 -8.61 27.79
N LEU A 285 -42.29 -9.17 28.54
CA LEU A 285 -42.53 -10.36 29.35
C LEU A 285 -43.49 -10.06 30.51
N MET A 286 -43.35 -8.92 31.17
CA MET A 286 -44.27 -8.51 32.26
C MET A 286 -45.71 -8.31 31.77
N LEU A 287 -45.91 -7.77 30.57
CA LEU A 287 -47.26 -7.58 29.99
C LEU A 287 -47.89 -8.89 29.48
N SER A 288 -47.12 -9.98 29.37
CA SER A 288 -47.60 -11.29 28.90
C SER A 288 -48.00 -12.25 30.03
N ARG A 289 -47.82 -11.85 31.29
CA ARG A 289 -48.27 -12.58 32.49
C ARG A 289 -49.56 -11.99 33.04
#